data_AF-A0A3D8P8X5-F1
#
_entry.id   AF-A0A3D8P8X5-F1
#
_cell.length_a   1.000
_cell.length_b   1.000
_cell.length_c   1.000
_cell.angle_alpha   90.00
_cell.angle_beta   90.00
_cell.angle_gamma   90.00
#
_symmetry.space_group_name_H-M   'P 1'
#
loop_
_entity.id
_entity.type
_entity.pdbx_description
1 polymer ?
#
loop_
_entity_poly.entity_id
_entity_poly.type
_entity_poly.pdbx_seq_one_letter_code
_entity_poly.pdbx_strand_id
1 'polypeptide(L)'
;MNTPLHRVLSDEGFRLFFPLTALYAGLWPLAWVALWSFDLPFARDVPPGIWHGYEMIFGAWGAALLGFLTTAAAEWTDTRPLHGRPLWVLAALWAFARVAGVLGADALILPAMLADLAWLALLLAYLLGLSVRQRTTRLLTFSGWLLALGLACLMARLAMLTGRFDLATEWLRTGGLLFLGLLGLALARITVPVTNIVLDPSEATSPFRPHPGRLNLSSGLVALALAGQGLGLSPAVAGFLWIAAGAAFMDRMAEGFIGARAFRAEIMVLTGSAGFAGAGLLGLGATGLGAPWGEAGPLHLA
;
A
#
# COMPACT_ATOMS: atom_id res chain seq x y z
N MET A 1 -10.54 23.77 28.58
CA MET A 1 -10.24 24.42 27.29
C MET A 1 -10.12 23.32 26.25
N ASN A 2 -10.91 23.36 25.17
CA ASN A 2 -10.88 22.30 24.16
C ASN A 2 -9.56 22.34 23.40
N THR A 3 -8.88 21.19 23.29
CA THR A 3 -7.66 21.06 22.47
C THR A 3 -8.01 21.43 21.02
N PRO A 4 -7.26 22.34 20.38
CA PRO A 4 -7.57 22.76 19.02
C PRO A 4 -7.43 21.60 18.03
N LEU A 5 -8.33 21.51 17.05
CA LEU A 5 -8.44 20.37 16.11
C LEU A 5 -7.12 20.01 15.43
N HIS A 6 -6.32 21.01 15.01
CA HIS A 6 -5.03 20.75 14.36
C HIS A 6 -4.05 19.98 15.25
N ARG A 7 -4.12 20.14 16.58
CA ARG A 7 -3.30 19.36 17.52
C ARG A 7 -3.82 17.95 17.69
N VAL A 8 -5.15 17.77 17.71
CA VAL A 8 -5.79 16.45 17.82
C VAL A 8 -5.48 15.59 16.60
N LEU A 9 -5.55 16.18 15.40
CA LEU A 9 -5.27 15.48 14.14
C LEU A 9 -3.80 15.06 14.03
N SER A 10 -2.87 15.91 14.49
CA SER A 10 -1.43 15.60 14.46
C SER A 10 -0.91 14.93 15.72
N ASP A 11 -1.77 14.39 16.58
CA ASP A 11 -1.34 13.67 17.78
C ASP A 11 -0.70 12.32 17.41
N GLU A 12 -1.29 11.65 16.41
CA GLU A 12 -0.77 10.41 15.84
C GLU A 12 -0.99 10.37 14.33
N GLY A 13 -0.13 9.64 13.63
CA GLY A 13 -0.17 9.48 12.18
C GLY A 13 -1.53 9.02 11.64
N PHE A 14 -2.09 7.96 12.22
CA PHE A 14 -3.37 7.41 11.80
C PHE A 14 -4.51 8.42 11.88
N ARG A 15 -4.51 9.33 12.86
CA ARG A 15 -5.57 10.33 13.05
C ARG A 15 -5.63 11.36 11.94
N LEU A 16 -4.50 11.64 11.30
CA LEU A 16 -4.44 12.54 10.15
C LEU A 16 -4.67 11.78 8.85
N PHE A 17 -3.91 10.70 8.64
CA PHE A 17 -3.81 10.08 7.33
C PHE A 17 -4.91 9.05 7.01
N PHE A 18 -5.49 8.36 8.00
CA PHE A 18 -6.58 7.42 7.69
C PHE A 18 -7.87 8.13 7.28
N PRO A 19 -8.28 9.25 7.91
CA PRO A 19 -9.37 10.06 7.37
C PRO A 19 -9.08 10.60 5.96
N LEU A 20 -7.85 11.07 5.70
CA LEU A 20 -7.44 11.49 4.35
C LEU A 20 -7.53 10.33 3.36
N THR A 21 -7.08 9.13 3.74
CA THR A 21 -7.19 7.91 2.93
C THR A 21 -8.64 7.60 2.62
N ALA A 22 -9.52 7.56 3.63
CA ALA A 22 -10.93 7.23 3.46
C ALA A 22 -11.65 8.23 2.56
N LEU A 23 -11.42 9.54 2.79
CA LEU A 23 -11.97 10.59 1.94
C LEU A 23 -11.43 10.50 0.52
N TYR A 24 -10.12 10.31 0.35
CA TYR A 24 -9.50 10.30 -0.96
C TYR A 24 -9.88 9.04 -1.76
N ALA A 25 -9.75 7.84 -1.18
CA ALA A 25 -10.12 6.59 -1.83
C ALA A 25 -11.63 6.48 -2.09
N GLY A 26 -12.46 6.98 -1.17
CA GLY A 26 -13.92 6.89 -1.29
C GLY A 26 -14.52 7.94 -2.22
N LEU A 27 -14.00 9.18 -2.23
CA LEU A 27 -14.57 10.28 -3.00
C LEU A 27 -13.90 10.47 -4.36
N TRP A 28 -12.61 10.20 -4.49
CA TRP A 28 -11.89 10.52 -5.73
C TRP A 28 -12.44 9.78 -6.96
N PRO A 29 -12.64 8.44 -6.93
CA PRO A 29 -13.25 7.74 -8.06
C PRO A 29 -14.66 8.27 -8.40
N LEU A 30 -15.45 8.62 -7.38
CA LEU A 30 -16.80 9.16 -7.57
C LEU A 30 -16.77 10.57 -8.17
N ALA A 31 -15.90 11.44 -7.66
CA ALA A 31 -15.72 12.79 -8.16
C ALA A 31 -15.27 12.77 -9.63
N TRP A 32 -14.39 11.84 -9.99
CA TRP A 32 -13.94 11.71 -11.36
C TRP A 32 -15.06 11.36 -12.33
N VAL A 33 -15.86 10.33 -11.99
CA VAL A 33 -16.99 9.94 -12.82
C VAL A 33 -18.04 11.07 -12.86
N ALA A 34 -18.40 11.62 -11.70
CA ALA A 34 -19.49 12.58 -11.60
C ALA A 34 -19.16 13.97 -12.16
N LEU A 35 -17.93 14.45 -11.99
CA LEU A 35 -17.53 15.82 -12.38
C LEU A 35 -16.92 15.88 -13.78
N TRP A 36 -16.24 14.82 -14.21
CA TRP A 36 -15.48 14.86 -15.46
C TRP A 36 -15.76 13.70 -16.41
N SER A 37 -16.70 12.80 -16.10
CA SER A 37 -17.11 11.72 -17.01
C SER A 37 -15.91 10.91 -17.55
N PHE A 38 -14.97 10.56 -16.66
CA PHE A 38 -13.69 9.91 -16.94
C PHE A 38 -12.62 10.74 -17.65
N ASP A 39 -12.91 11.99 -18.02
CA ASP A 39 -11.90 12.94 -18.51
C ASP A 39 -11.28 13.72 -17.35
N LEU A 40 -10.28 14.57 -17.60
CA LEU A 40 -9.72 15.49 -16.62
C LEU A 40 -9.52 16.88 -17.24
N PRO A 41 -9.84 17.96 -16.52
CA PRO A 41 -9.96 19.30 -17.11
C PRO A 41 -8.64 19.85 -17.65
N PHE A 42 -7.49 19.40 -17.13
CA PHE A 42 -6.18 19.84 -17.55
C PHE A 42 -5.29 18.73 -18.11
N ALA A 43 -5.82 17.51 -18.26
CA ALA A 43 -5.10 16.44 -18.93
C ALA A 43 -5.09 16.71 -20.44
N ARG A 44 -3.90 16.69 -21.04
CA ARG A 44 -3.74 16.94 -22.48
C ARG A 44 -2.98 15.80 -23.14
N ASP A 45 -1.79 15.55 -22.65
CA ASP A 45 -0.89 14.54 -23.20
C ASP A 45 -1.02 13.23 -22.43
N VAL A 46 -1.12 13.30 -21.10
CA VAL A 46 -1.22 12.11 -20.26
C VAL A 46 -2.66 11.57 -20.30
N PRO A 47 -2.87 10.29 -20.67
CA PRO A 47 -4.17 9.67 -20.62
C PRO A 47 -4.79 9.73 -19.20
N PRO A 48 -6.10 10.07 -19.07
CA PRO A 48 -6.79 10.10 -17.78
C PRO A 48 -6.64 8.81 -16.97
N GLY A 49 -6.62 7.64 -17.63
CA GLY A 49 -6.40 6.36 -16.96
C GLY A 49 -5.04 6.23 -16.23
N ILE A 50 -4.00 6.92 -16.69
CA ILE A 50 -2.69 6.92 -16.02
C ILE A 50 -2.72 7.83 -14.79
N TRP A 51 -3.35 9.01 -14.90
CA TRP A 51 -3.66 9.83 -13.73
C TRP A 51 -4.47 9.02 -12.70
N HIS A 52 -5.37 8.14 -13.16
CA HIS A 52 -6.20 7.31 -12.29
C HIS A 52 -5.39 6.31 -11.52
N GLY A 53 -4.61 5.50 -12.24
CA GLY A 53 -3.70 4.55 -11.61
C GLY A 53 -2.76 5.25 -10.63
N TYR A 54 -2.23 6.43 -11.00
CA TYR A 54 -1.32 7.16 -10.12
C TYR A 54 -1.98 7.61 -8.82
N GLU A 55 -3.15 8.22 -8.89
CA GLU A 55 -3.86 8.71 -7.71
C GLU A 55 -4.45 7.58 -6.85
N MET A 56 -4.79 6.43 -7.43
CA MET A 56 -5.11 5.23 -6.66
C MET A 56 -3.87 4.70 -5.93
N ILE A 57 -2.79 4.43 -6.65
CA ILE A 57 -1.60 3.78 -6.09
C ILE A 57 -0.81 4.71 -5.15
N PHE A 58 -0.39 5.88 -5.60
CA PHE A 58 0.45 6.77 -4.76
C PHE A 58 -0.38 7.78 -3.96
N GLY A 59 -1.58 8.11 -4.42
CA GLY A 59 -2.49 9.01 -3.69
C GLY A 59 -3.18 8.30 -2.52
N ALA A 60 -4.15 7.44 -2.82
CA ALA A 60 -4.95 6.74 -1.81
C ALA A 60 -4.11 5.81 -0.94
N TRP A 61 -3.41 4.84 -1.55
CA TRP A 61 -2.64 3.86 -0.78
C TRP A 61 -1.38 4.48 -0.15
N GLY A 62 -0.83 5.55 -0.76
CA GLY A 62 0.24 6.34 -0.16
C GLY A 62 -0.19 7.05 1.15
N ALA A 63 -1.41 7.60 1.21
CA ALA A 63 -1.95 8.14 2.46
C ALA A 63 -2.13 7.03 3.51
N ALA A 64 -2.63 5.86 3.12
CA ALA A 64 -2.80 4.73 4.01
C ALA A 64 -1.46 4.30 4.62
N LEU A 65 -0.43 4.24 3.78
CA LEU A 65 0.94 3.89 4.16
C LEU A 65 1.57 4.90 5.11
N LEU A 66 1.37 6.21 4.85
CA LEU A 66 1.80 7.28 5.74
C LEU A 66 1.18 7.10 7.13
N GLY A 67 -0.14 6.93 7.20
CA GLY A 67 -0.84 6.71 8.49
C GLY A 67 -0.36 5.45 9.20
N PHE A 68 -0.23 4.36 8.45
CA PHE A 68 0.18 3.08 9.00
C PHE A 68 1.60 3.13 9.57
N LEU A 69 2.59 3.54 8.78
CA LEU A 69 3.99 3.48 9.20
C LEU A 69 4.36 4.55 10.23
N THR A 70 3.75 5.73 10.19
CA THR A 70 4.02 6.77 11.19
C THR A 70 3.44 6.43 12.57
N THR A 71 2.44 5.54 12.64
CA THR A 71 1.90 4.99 13.90
C THR A 71 2.58 3.66 14.27
N ALA A 72 2.56 2.66 13.40
CA ALA A 72 2.98 1.29 13.71
C ALA A 72 4.49 1.13 13.95
N ALA A 73 5.32 1.93 13.28
CA ALA A 73 6.78 1.82 13.47
C ALA A 73 7.20 2.21 14.89
N ALA A 74 6.51 3.18 15.50
CA ALA A 74 6.78 3.61 16.86
C ALA A 74 6.42 2.51 17.87
N GLU A 75 5.26 1.88 17.68
CA GLU A 75 4.79 0.75 18.48
C GLU A 75 5.77 -0.45 18.44
N TRP A 76 6.17 -0.89 17.25
CA TRP A 76 7.07 -2.06 17.11
C TRP A 76 8.49 -1.84 17.63
N THR A 77 8.86 -0.58 17.83
CA THR A 77 10.18 -0.17 18.30
C THR A 77 10.16 0.41 19.72
N ASP A 78 9.00 0.43 20.37
CA ASP A 78 8.78 1.01 21.70
C ASP A 78 9.34 2.45 21.79
N THR A 79 9.00 3.27 20.79
CA THR A 79 9.42 4.67 20.71
C THR A 79 8.24 5.62 20.70
N ARG A 80 8.51 6.90 20.99
CA ARG A 80 7.49 7.95 20.90
C ARG A 80 7.02 8.10 19.45
N PRO A 81 5.71 8.06 19.19
CA PRO A 81 5.17 8.30 17.85
C PRO A 81 5.54 9.67 17.28
N LEU A 82 5.58 9.75 15.95
CA LEU A 82 5.63 11.05 15.26
C LEU A 82 4.34 11.83 15.56
N HIS A 83 4.51 13.08 15.97
CA HIS A 83 3.41 13.97 16.36
C HIS A 83 3.75 15.42 15.97
N GLY A 84 2.73 16.24 15.77
CA GLY A 84 2.85 17.66 15.48
C GLY A 84 3.38 17.98 14.07
N ARG A 85 4.36 18.86 13.98
CA ARG A 85 4.85 19.46 12.73
C ARG A 85 5.31 18.44 11.67
N PRO A 86 6.05 17.37 11.99
CA PRO A 86 6.46 16.38 10.99
C PRO A 86 5.29 15.75 10.23
N LEU A 87 4.16 15.47 10.90
CA LEU A 87 2.96 14.91 10.25
C LEU A 87 2.34 15.92 9.27
N TRP A 88 2.31 17.20 9.63
CA TRP A 88 1.82 18.25 8.74
C TRP A 88 2.72 18.46 7.51
N VAL A 89 4.04 18.30 7.66
CA VAL A 89 4.97 18.35 6.51
C VAL A 89 4.70 17.20 5.55
N LEU A 90 4.56 15.97 6.06
CA LEU A 90 4.22 14.80 5.25
C LEU A 90 2.86 14.98 4.56
N ALA A 91 1.86 15.50 5.28
CA ALA A 91 0.54 15.76 4.71
C ALA A 91 0.55 16.86 3.64
N ALA A 92 1.34 17.92 3.82
CA ALA A 92 1.48 18.98 2.83
C ALA A 92 2.17 18.48 1.55
N LEU A 93 3.25 17.70 1.68
CA LEU A 93 3.93 17.08 0.54
C LEU A 93 3.01 16.14 -0.22
N TRP A 94 2.30 15.26 0.50
CA TRP A 94 1.32 14.37 -0.10
C TRP A 94 0.20 15.17 -0.80
N ALA A 95 -0.43 16.13 -0.12
CA ALA A 95 -1.56 16.89 -0.64
C ALA A 95 -1.17 17.73 -1.87
N PHE A 96 0.05 18.28 -1.90
CA PHE A 96 0.54 19.04 -3.04
C PHE A 96 0.58 18.19 -4.32
N ALA A 97 1.06 16.95 -4.25
CA ALA A 97 1.04 16.06 -5.40
C ALA A 97 -0.38 15.71 -5.86
N ARG A 98 -1.33 15.62 -4.92
CA ARG A 98 -2.75 15.37 -5.24
C ARG A 98 -3.39 16.53 -5.99
N VAL A 99 -2.95 17.78 -5.80
CA VAL A 99 -3.45 18.92 -6.59
C VAL A 99 -3.19 18.69 -8.09
N ALA A 100 -2.03 18.13 -8.45
CA ALA A 100 -1.73 17.79 -9.84
C ALA A 100 -2.65 16.69 -10.37
N GLY A 101 -2.82 15.62 -9.59
CA GLY A 101 -3.64 14.46 -9.99
C GLY A 101 -5.13 14.75 -10.06
N VAL A 102 -5.64 15.56 -9.12
CA VAL A 102 -7.06 15.95 -9.07
C VAL A 102 -7.49 16.73 -10.33
N LEU A 103 -6.54 17.44 -10.92
CA LEU A 103 -6.78 18.28 -12.07
C LEU A 103 -6.36 17.63 -13.39
N GLY A 104 -5.60 16.53 -13.33
CA GLY A 104 -4.87 15.98 -14.47
C GLY A 104 -3.83 16.96 -15.01
N ALA A 105 -3.25 17.80 -14.17
CA ALA A 105 -2.42 18.92 -14.60
C ALA A 105 -1.03 18.45 -15.06
N ASP A 106 -0.88 18.21 -16.37
CA ASP A 106 0.38 17.75 -16.98
C ASP A 106 1.57 18.68 -16.68
N ALA A 107 1.32 19.99 -16.63
CA ALA A 107 2.32 21.00 -16.26
C ALA A 107 2.88 20.83 -14.84
N LEU A 108 2.17 20.13 -13.94
CA LEU A 108 2.56 19.91 -12.56
C LEU A 108 3.18 18.53 -12.31
N ILE A 109 3.43 17.72 -13.34
CA ILE A 109 4.00 16.37 -13.14
C ILE A 109 5.35 16.42 -12.42
N LEU A 110 6.26 17.31 -12.82
CA LEU A 110 7.59 17.44 -12.20
C LEU A 110 7.50 17.86 -10.71
N PRO A 111 6.83 18.97 -10.35
CA PRO A 111 6.74 19.34 -8.94
C PRO A 111 5.94 18.32 -8.11
N ALA A 112 4.92 17.66 -8.68
CA ALA A 112 4.21 16.57 -7.99
C ALA A 112 5.10 15.35 -7.75
N MET A 113 5.93 14.97 -8.72
CA MET A 113 6.94 13.91 -8.57
C MET A 113 7.89 14.22 -7.43
N LEU A 114 8.42 15.45 -7.36
CA LEU A 114 9.34 15.85 -6.28
C LEU A 114 8.66 15.79 -4.91
N ALA A 115 7.40 16.20 -4.80
CA ALA A 115 6.64 16.11 -3.56
C ALA A 115 6.35 14.65 -3.16
N ASP A 116 6.00 13.80 -4.13
CA ASP A 116 5.76 12.38 -3.87
C ASP A 116 7.04 11.66 -3.39
N LEU A 117 8.17 11.92 -4.04
CA LEU A 117 9.47 11.39 -3.64
C LEU A 117 9.93 11.95 -2.29
N ALA A 118 9.61 13.21 -1.98
CA ALA A 118 9.99 13.83 -0.71
C ALA A 118 9.28 13.17 0.47
N TRP A 119 7.96 12.90 0.40
CA TRP A 119 7.29 12.22 1.51
C TRP A 119 7.75 10.76 1.66
N LEU A 120 8.02 10.06 0.54
CA LEU A 120 8.59 8.70 0.56
C LEU A 120 9.98 8.68 1.18
N ALA A 121 10.85 9.63 0.81
CA ALA A 121 12.20 9.75 1.35
C ALA A 121 12.19 10.10 2.85
N LEU A 122 11.30 10.99 3.28
CA LEU A 122 11.14 11.32 4.70
C LEU A 122 10.65 10.12 5.51
N LEU A 123 9.69 9.35 4.97
CA LEU A 123 9.19 8.15 5.62
C LEU A 123 10.28 7.06 5.70
N LEU A 124 11.05 6.87 4.64
CA LEU A 124 12.21 5.97 4.62
C LEU A 124 13.27 6.39 5.64
N ALA A 125 13.63 7.68 5.67
CA ALA A 125 14.58 8.23 6.64
C ALA A 125 14.11 8.06 8.08
N TYR A 126 12.81 8.20 8.33
CA TYR A 126 12.20 7.93 9.64
C TYR A 126 12.39 6.47 10.06
N LEU A 127 12.04 5.51 9.19
CA LEU A 127 12.20 4.08 9.51
C LEU A 127 13.67 3.69 9.72
N LEU A 128 14.57 4.14 8.85
CA LEU A 128 16.01 3.88 9.00
C LEU A 128 16.57 4.52 10.27
N GLY A 129 16.15 5.74 10.58
CA GLY A 129 16.53 6.44 11.81
C GLY A 129 16.09 5.69 13.07
N LEU A 130 14.85 5.17 13.09
CA LEU A 130 14.39 4.30 14.17
C LEU A 130 15.19 3.00 14.25
N SER A 131 15.44 2.35 13.10
CA SER A 131 16.24 1.12 13.03
C SER A 131 17.64 1.29 13.62
N VAL A 132 18.31 2.41 13.34
CA VAL A 132 19.64 2.72 13.88
C VAL A 132 19.57 3.03 15.37
N ARG A 133 18.65 3.91 15.80
CA ARG A 133 18.51 4.34 17.21
C ARG A 133 18.16 3.18 18.12
N GLN A 134 17.25 2.31 17.68
CA GLN A 134 16.77 1.16 18.44
C GLN A 134 17.55 -0.13 18.14
N ARG A 135 18.62 -0.05 17.33
CA ARG A 135 19.46 -1.18 16.93
C ARG A 135 18.64 -2.41 16.50
N THR A 136 17.62 -2.17 15.68
CA THR A 136 16.64 -3.16 15.26
C THR A 136 16.61 -3.31 13.74
N THR A 137 16.58 -4.56 13.28
CA THR A 137 16.42 -4.89 11.86
C THR A 137 14.96 -5.06 11.45
N ARG A 138 14.03 -4.97 12.41
CA ARG A 138 12.59 -5.22 12.18
C ARG A 138 11.97 -4.30 11.11
N LEU A 139 12.48 -3.07 10.98
CA LEU A 139 11.96 -2.08 10.02
C LEU A 139 12.71 -2.10 8.67
N LEU A 140 13.81 -2.86 8.55
CA LEU A 140 14.61 -2.87 7.32
C LEU A 140 13.85 -3.49 6.15
N THR A 141 13.02 -4.50 6.41
CA THR A 141 12.17 -5.09 5.36
C THR A 141 11.20 -4.03 4.83
N PHE A 142 10.46 -3.31 5.69
CA PHE A 142 9.60 -2.20 5.27
C PHE A 142 10.39 -1.11 4.52
N SER A 143 11.61 -0.79 4.97
CA SER A 143 12.48 0.19 4.32
C SER A 143 12.87 -0.24 2.91
N GLY A 144 13.14 -1.53 2.69
CA GLY A 144 13.42 -2.08 1.36
C GLY A 144 12.22 -1.97 0.41
N TRP A 145 11.01 -2.28 0.88
CA TRP A 145 9.79 -2.10 0.09
C TRP A 145 9.50 -0.62 -0.19
N LEU A 146 9.72 0.27 0.77
CA LEU A 146 9.60 1.73 0.55
C LEU A 146 10.58 2.24 -0.50
N LEU A 147 11.82 1.73 -0.51
CA LEU A 147 12.81 2.08 -1.52
C LEU A 147 12.35 1.63 -2.92
N ALA A 148 11.86 0.39 -3.04
CA ALA A 148 11.31 -0.13 -4.29
C ALA A 148 10.08 0.69 -4.74
N LEU A 149 9.21 1.08 -3.81
CA LEU A 149 8.06 1.94 -4.07
C LEU A 149 8.47 3.35 -4.52
N GLY A 150 9.53 3.90 -3.93
CA GLY A 150 10.16 5.16 -4.37
C GLY A 150 10.70 5.09 -5.79
N LEU A 151 11.35 3.97 -6.14
CA LEU A 151 11.81 3.73 -7.50
C LEU A 151 10.63 3.63 -8.49
N ALA A 152 9.60 2.85 -8.16
CA ALA A 152 8.40 2.76 -9.00
C ALA A 152 7.71 4.13 -9.18
N CYS A 153 7.62 4.92 -8.11
CA CYS A 153 7.10 6.29 -8.13
C CYS A 153 7.90 7.19 -9.08
N LEU A 154 9.22 7.20 -8.93
CA LEU A 154 10.14 7.97 -9.79
C LEU A 154 9.97 7.55 -11.25
N MET A 155 10.02 6.25 -11.53
CA MET A 155 9.98 5.74 -12.89
C MET A 155 8.62 5.96 -13.56
N ALA A 156 7.51 5.82 -12.84
CA ALA A 156 6.18 6.14 -13.34
C ALA A 156 6.07 7.63 -13.74
N ARG A 157 6.53 8.55 -12.89
CA ARG A 157 6.51 9.99 -13.17
C ARG A 157 7.46 10.39 -14.30
N LEU A 158 8.66 9.81 -14.37
CA LEU A 158 9.58 10.03 -15.49
C LEU A 158 8.99 9.54 -16.81
N ALA A 159 8.30 8.38 -16.79
CA ALA A 159 7.61 7.87 -17.96
C ALA A 159 6.46 8.79 -18.40
N MET A 160 5.68 9.35 -17.46
CA MET A 160 4.68 10.38 -17.76
C MET A 160 5.31 11.63 -18.37
N LEU A 161 6.40 12.16 -17.79
CA LEU A 161 7.11 13.35 -18.29
C LEU A 161 7.70 13.17 -19.69
N THR A 162 8.10 11.94 -20.02
CA THR A 162 8.74 11.63 -21.31
C THR A 162 7.77 11.10 -22.36
N GLY A 163 6.46 11.09 -22.06
CA GLY A 163 5.41 10.59 -22.97
C GLY A 163 5.41 9.07 -23.17
N ARG A 164 6.10 8.30 -22.32
CA ARG A 164 6.21 6.83 -22.41
C ARG A 164 5.11 6.17 -21.60
N PHE A 165 3.87 6.31 -22.06
CA PHE A 165 2.67 5.93 -21.30
C PHE A 165 2.52 4.43 -21.03
N ASP A 166 3.05 3.58 -21.91
CA ASP A 166 3.09 2.13 -21.66
C ASP A 166 3.99 1.80 -20.45
N LEU A 167 5.17 2.43 -20.38
CA LEU A 167 6.08 2.28 -19.23
C LEU A 167 5.47 2.88 -17.96
N ALA A 168 4.78 4.02 -18.06
CA ALA A 168 4.10 4.61 -16.92
C ALA A 168 3.05 3.63 -16.35
N THR A 169 2.27 2.99 -17.22
CA THR A 169 1.30 1.97 -16.84
C THR A 169 1.96 0.76 -16.20
N GLU A 170 3.06 0.28 -16.75
CA GLU A 170 3.83 -0.83 -16.17
C GLU A 170 4.33 -0.50 -14.75
N TRP A 171 4.96 0.65 -14.56
CA TRP A 171 5.44 1.08 -13.25
C TRP A 171 4.32 1.33 -12.24
N LEU A 172 3.14 1.76 -12.69
CA LEU A 172 1.95 1.85 -11.84
C LEU A 172 1.47 0.47 -11.38
N ARG A 173 1.44 -0.53 -12.27
CA ARG A 173 1.12 -1.92 -11.91
C ARG A 173 2.14 -2.46 -10.91
N THR A 174 3.43 -2.24 -11.17
CA THR A 174 4.50 -2.59 -10.22
C THR A 174 4.30 -1.91 -8.87
N GLY A 175 3.90 -0.63 -8.85
CA GLY A 175 3.56 0.11 -7.63
C GLY A 175 2.43 -0.56 -6.83
N GLY A 176 1.33 -0.94 -7.48
CA GLY A 176 0.24 -1.68 -6.84
C GLY A 176 0.68 -3.03 -6.27
N LEU A 177 1.45 -3.79 -7.04
CA LEU A 177 2.02 -5.07 -6.58
C LEU A 177 3.01 -4.90 -5.41
N LEU A 178 3.77 -3.80 -5.37
CA LEU A 178 4.62 -3.44 -4.23
C LEU A 178 3.79 -3.15 -2.97
N PHE A 179 2.65 -2.47 -3.13
CA PHE A 179 1.70 -2.28 -2.04
C PHE A 179 1.11 -3.59 -1.51
N LEU A 180 0.88 -4.60 -2.36
CA LEU A 180 0.50 -5.94 -1.89
C LEU A 180 1.61 -6.58 -1.06
N GLY A 181 2.87 -6.44 -1.46
CA GLY A 181 3.99 -6.88 -0.63
C GLY A 181 4.01 -6.21 0.75
N LEU A 182 3.79 -4.89 0.80
CA LEU A 182 3.64 -4.12 2.05
C LEU A 182 2.43 -4.58 2.86
N LEU A 183 1.29 -4.87 2.22
CA LEU A 183 0.10 -5.42 2.87
C LEU A 183 0.42 -6.77 3.51
N GLY A 184 1.13 -7.66 2.82
CA GLY A 184 1.56 -8.95 3.37
C GLY A 184 2.37 -8.79 4.66
N LEU A 185 3.33 -7.85 4.68
CA LEU A 185 4.09 -7.53 5.88
C LEU A 185 3.25 -6.90 6.99
N ALA A 186 2.30 -6.02 6.63
CA ALA A 186 1.40 -5.39 7.58
C ALA A 186 0.51 -6.45 8.26
N LEU A 187 -0.12 -7.32 7.47
CA LEU A 187 -0.94 -8.43 7.97
C LEU A 187 -0.13 -9.35 8.89
N ALA A 188 1.11 -9.66 8.55
CA ALA A 188 1.99 -10.49 9.39
C ALA A 188 2.20 -9.93 10.81
N ARG A 189 2.11 -8.60 10.97
CA ARG A 189 2.34 -7.91 12.24
C ARG A 189 1.05 -7.55 12.97
N ILE A 190 -0.07 -7.39 12.26
CA ILE A 190 -1.35 -6.92 12.82
C ILE A 190 -2.31 -8.07 13.11
N THR A 191 -2.31 -9.13 12.30
CA THR A 191 -3.29 -10.22 12.43
C THR A 191 -3.21 -10.89 13.80
N VAL A 192 -2.01 -11.17 14.30
CA VAL A 192 -1.87 -11.90 15.58
C VAL A 192 -2.33 -11.08 16.79
N PRO A 193 -1.89 -9.81 16.99
CA PRO A 193 -2.41 -8.99 18.08
C PRO A 193 -3.93 -8.80 18.02
N VAL A 194 -4.48 -8.50 16.83
CA VAL A 194 -5.93 -8.29 16.68
C VAL A 194 -6.70 -9.57 16.96
N THR A 195 -6.26 -10.71 16.43
CA THR A 195 -6.88 -12.02 16.70
C THR A 195 -6.85 -12.35 18.19
N ASN A 196 -5.75 -12.09 18.89
CA ASN A 196 -5.66 -12.32 20.33
C ASN A 196 -6.59 -11.42 21.13
N ILE A 197 -6.66 -10.13 20.83
CA ILE A 197 -7.62 -9.21 21.48
C ILE A 197 -9.07 -9.66 21.22
N VAL A 198 -9.37 -10.13 20.02
CA VAL A 198 -10.72 -10.63 19.68
C VAL A 198 -11.04 -11.96 20.36
N LEU A 199 -10.08 -12.87 20.52
CA LEU A 199 -10.25 -14.20 21.13
C LEU A 199 -10.21 -14.19 22.66
N ASP A 200 -9.40 -13.32 23.25
CA ASP A 200 -9.24 -13.22 24.69
C ASP A 200 -8.86 -11.80 25.11
N PRO A 201 -9.85 -10.89 25.24
CA PRO A 201 -9.60 -9.52 25.68
C PRO A 201 -9.01 -9.43 27.10
N SER A 202 -9.12 -10.50 27.91
CA SER A 202 -8.62 -10.53 29.28
C SER A 202 -7.17 -11.00 29.41
N GLU A 203 -6.58 -11.49 28.31
CA GLU A 203 -5.25 -12.10 28.27
C GLU A 203 -5.06 -13.25 29.29
N ALA A 204 -6.14 -13.93 29.67
CA ALA A 204 -6.15 -14.98 30.68
C ALA A 204 -5.73 -16.35 30.14
N THR A 205 -5.74 -16.52 28.82
CA THR A 205 -5.44 -17.76 28.10
C THR A 205 -4.17 -17.63 27.26
N SER A 206 -3.67 -18.76 26.77
CA SER A 206 -2.47 -18.76 25.92
C SER A 206 -2.73 -18.06 24.58
N PRO A 207 -1.86 -17.14 24.14
CA PRO A 207 -2.08 -16.39 22.91
C PRO A 207 -2.04 -17.32 21.69
N PHE A 208 -2.94 -17.08 20.75
CA PHE A 208 -2.84 -17.59 19.39
C PHE A 208 -1.52 -17.14 18.77
N ARG A 209 -0.77 -18.10 18.21
CA ARG A 209 0.51 -17.87 17.53
C ARG A 209 0.49 -18.61 16.18
N PRO A 210 0.53 -17.90 15.04
CA PRO A 210 0.63 -18.55 13.75
C PRO A 210 2.01 -19.17 13.57
N HIS A 211 2.11 -20.14 12.67
CA HIS A 211 3.37 -20.81 12.36
C HIS A 211 4.42 -19.82 11.84
N PRO A 212 5.66 -19.81 12.38
CA PRO A 212 6.67 -18.79 12.04
C PRO A 212 7.01 -18.70 10.55
N GLY A 213 6.98 -19.83 9.84
CA GLY A 213 7.25 -19.90 8.40
C GLY A 213 6.23 -19.14 7.52
N ARG A 214 5.07 -18.75 8.08
CA ARG A 214 3.98 -18.06 7.37
C ARG A 214 4.07 -16.55 7.45
N LEU A 215 4.88 -16.01 8.38
CA LEU A 215 4.90 -14.58 8.69
C LEU A 215 5.18 -13.74 7.45
N ASN A 216 6.28 -14.00 6.74
CA ASN A 216 6.69 -13.19 5.58
C ASN A 216 6.54 -13.91 4.23
N LEU A 217 5.86 -15.06 4.21
CA LEU A 217 5.78 -15.90 3.00
C LEU A 217 5.10 -15.17 1.83
N SER A 218 3.95 -14.53 2.08
CA SER A 218 3.21 -13.82 1.03
C SER A 218 4.03 -12.64 0.46
N SER A 219 4.57 -11.78 1.32
CA SER A 219 5.44 -10.67 0.89
C SER A 219 6.70 -11.18 0.18
N GLY A 220 7.32 -12.25 0.67
CA GLY A 220 8.53 -12.83 0.06
C GLY A 220 8.26 -13.38 -1.33
N LEU A 221 7.13 -14.05 -1.54
CA LEU A 221 6.74 -14.56 -2.84
C LEU A 221 6.33 -13.45 -3.82
N VAL A 222 5.68 -12.38 -3.34
CA VAL A 222 5.47 -11.17 -4.17
C VAL A 222 6.81 -10.57 -4.60
N ALA A 223 7.79 -10.45 -3.69
CA ALA A 223 9.12 -9.95 -4.06
C ALA A 223 9.82 -10.84 -5.09
N LEU A 224 9.70 -12.16 -4.96
CA LEU A 224 10.24 -13.11 -5.94
C LEU A 224 9.53 -13.01 -7.30
N ALA A 225 8.21 -12.85 -7.32
CA ALA A 225 7.44 -12.64 -8.54
C ALA A 225 7.84 -11.33 -9.25
N LEU A 226 7.96 -10.23 -8.50
CA LEU A 226 8.44 -8.94 -9.01
C LEU A 226 9.89 -9.03 -9.53
N ALA A 227 10.78 -9.69 -8.79
CA ALA A 227 12.16 -9.91 -9.23
C ALA A 227 12.19 -10.76 -10.51
N GLY A 228 11.36 -11.80 -10.60
CA GLY A 228 11.21 -12.63 -11.79
C GLY A 228 10.73 -11.83 -13.00
N GLN A 229 9.78 -10.92 -12.81
CA GLN A 229 9.35 -9.99 -13.86
C GLN A 229 10.48 -9.07 -14.31
N GLY A 230 11.22 -8.46 -13.36
CA GLY A 230 12.35 -7.58 -13.66
C GLY A 230 13.53 -8.28 -14.35
N LEU A 231 13.72 -9.58 -14.09
CA LEU A 231 14.72 -10.43 -14.75
C LEU A 231 14.26 -10.96 -16.12
N GLY A 232 13.02 -10.69 -16.53
CA GLY A 232 12.49 -11.17 -17.81
C GLY A 232 12.30 -12.69 -17.87
N LEU A 233 11.90 -13.31 -16.75
CA LEU A 233 11.56 -14.74 -16.73
C LEU A 233 10.41 -15.03 -17.70
N SER A 234 10.31 -16.28 -18.16
CA SER A 234 9.27 -16.68 -19.10
C SER A 234 7.86 -16.44 -18.51
N PRO A 235 6.85 -16.17 -19.36
CA PRO A 235 5.47 -15.97 -18.89
C PRO A 235 4.96 -17.10 -18.01
N ALA A 236 5.35 -18.34 -18.31
CA ALA A 236 5.01 -19.50 -17.50
C ALA A 236 5.57 -19.41 -16.08
N VAL A 237 6.86 -19.09 -15.93
CA VAL A 237 7.51 -18.97 -14.63
C VAL A 237 6.92 -17.80 -13.84
N ALA A 238 6.71 -16.64 -14.48
CA ALA A 238 6.07 -15.49 -13.85
C ALA A 238 4.65 -15.83 -13.37
N GLY A 239 3.87 -16.56 -14.19
CA GLY A 239 2.53 -17.02 -13.84
C GLY A 239 2.53 -17.92 -12.60
N PHE A 240 3.44 -18.89 -12.53
CA PHE A 240 3.57 -19.76 -11.34
C PHE A 240 4.02 -18.99 -10.09
N LEU A 241 4.92 -18.00 -10.22
CA LEU A 241 5.33 -17.15 -9.10
C LEU A 241 4.16 -16.33 -8.55
N TRP A 242 3.30 -15.77 -9.42
CA TRP A 242 2.09 -15.07 -9.00
C TRP A 242 1.06 -15.99 -8.36
N ILE A 243 0.88 -17.21 -8.89
CA ILE A 243 0.05 -18.23 -8.24
C ILE A 243 0.59 -18.57 -6.85
N ALA A 244 1.90 -18.75 -6.70
CA ALA A 244 2.52 -19.03 -5.41
C ALA A 244 2.30 -17.87 -4.42
N ALA A 245 2.48 -16.62 -4.86
CA ALA A 245 2.22 -15.45 -4.05
C ALA A 245 0.74 -15.36 -3.62
N GLY A 246 -0.19 -15.60 -4.54
CA GLY A 246 -1.62 -15.63 -4.26
C GLY A 246 -2.02 -16.75 -3.30
N ALA A 247 -1.46 -17.95 -3.47
CA ALA A 247 -1.67 -19.08 -2.57
C ALA A 247 -1.18 -18.77 -1.14
N ALA A 248 -0.05 -18.06 -0.99
CA ALA A 248 0.42 -17.63 0.32
C ALA A 248 -0.49 -16.58 0.98
N PHE A 249 -1.13 -15.71 0.20
CA PHE A 249 -2.18 -14.84 0.73
C PHE A 249 -3.44 -15.59 1.15
N MET A 250 -3.85 -16.62 0.39
CA MET A 250 -4.95 -17.51 0.77
C MET A 250 -4.63 -18.29 2.06
N ASP A 251 -3.39 -18.72 2.23
CA ASP A 251 -2.94 -19.31 3.49
C ASP A 251 -3.09 -18.31 4.65
N ARG A 252 -2.75 -17.03 4.46
CA ARG A 252 -3.00 -15.99 5.47
C ARG A 252 -4.49 -15.80 5.77
N MET A 253 -5.35 -15.80 4.75
CA MET A 253 -6.81 -15.73 4.94
C MET A 253 -7.31 -16.85 5.87
N ALA A 254 -6.70 -18.04 5.80
CA ALA A 254 -7.07 -19.16 6.66
C ALA A 254 -6.78 -18.93 8.16
N GLU A 255 -5.95 -17.94 8.54
CA GLU A 255 -5.78 -17.50 9.93
C GLU A 255 -7.08 -16.92 10.53
N GLY A 256 -8.03 -16.56 9.68
CA GLY A 256 -9.35 -16.05 10.06
C GLY A 256 -10.33 -17.07 10.61
N PHE A 257 -10.06 -18.38 10.48
CA PHE A 257 -10.99 -19.44 10.88
C PHE A 257 -10.95 -19.70 12.40
N ILE A 258 -11.40 -18.70 13.17
CA ILE A 258 -11.42 -18.72 14.64
C ILE A 258 -12.83 -18.91 15.22
N GLY A 259 -13.67 -19.68 14.53
CA GLY A 259 -15.08 -19.92 14.88
C GLY A 259 -15.97 -18.68 14.64
N ALA A 260 -17.00 -18.49 15.47
CA ALA A 260 -17.98 -17.41 15.29
C ALA A 260 -17.36 -15.99 15.32
N ARG A 261 -16.20 -15.83 15.97
CA ARG A 261 -15.51 -14.53 16.05
C ARG A 261 -14.88 -14.12 14.72
N ALA A 262 -14.81 -15.02 13.73
CA ALA A 262 -14.39 -14.69 12.37
C ALA A 262 -15.25 -13.60 11.71
N PHE A 263 -16.51 -13.45 12.14
CA PHE A 263 -17.45 -12.44 11.63
C PHE A 263 -17.33 -11.07 12.31
N ARG A 264 -16.35 -10.89 13.20
CA ARG A 264 -16.00 -9.57 13.76
C ARG A 264 -15.37 -8.73 12.65
N ALA A 265 -15.75 -7.45 12.56
CA ALA A 265 -15.28 -6.55 11.51
C ALA A 265 -13.74 -6.46 11.48
N GLU A 266 -13.11 -6.47 12.66
CA GLU A 266 -11.67 -6.43 12.85
C GLU A 266 -10.97 -7.63 12.18
N ILE A 267 -11.59 -8.81 12.23
CA ILE A 267 -11.06 -10.03 11.61
C ILE A 267 -11.40 -10.07 10.13
N MET A 268 -12.64 -9.75 9.76
CA MET A 268 -13.11 -9.76 8.37
C MET A 268 -12.31 -8.82 7.47
N VAL A 269 -11.91 -7.64 7.96
CA VAL A 269 -11.10 -6.71 7.15
C VAL A 269 -9.70 -7.30 6.89
N LEU A 270 -9.09 -7.95 7.89
CA LEU A 270 -7.77 -8.55 7.76
C LEU A 270 -7.80 -9.80 6.85
N THR A 271 -8.78 -10.67 7.03
CA THR A 271 -8.89 -11.92 6.27
C THR A 271 -9.45 -11.66 4.87
N GLY A 272 -10.39 -10.74 4.74
CA GLY A 272 -10.94 -10.27 3.47
C GLY A 272 -9.87 -9.62 2.60
N SER A 273 -9.07 -8.70 3.14
CA SER A 273 -7.96 -8.10 2.38
C SER A 273 -6.93 -9.15 1.93
N ALA A 274 -6.61 -10.14 2.78
CA ALA A 274 -5.77 -11.26 2.38
C ALA A 274 -6.42 -12.12 1.28
N GLY A 275 -7.73 -12.36 1.36
CA GLY A 275 -8.49 -13.14 0.38
C GLY A 275 -8.58 -12.44 -0.97
N PHE A 276 -8.85 -11.14 -0.99
CA PHE A 276 -8.88 -10.31 -2.21
C PHE A 276 -7.49 -10.27 -2.89
N ALA A 277 -6.44 -9.96 -2.12
CA ALA A 277 -5.05 -10.02 -2.60
C ALA A 277 -4.70 -11.41 -3.15
N GLY A 278 -5.06 -12.47 -2.42
CA GLY A 278 -4.83 -13.85 -2.85
C GLY A 278 -5.55 -14.19 -4.16
N ALA A 279 -6.83 -13.86 -4.27
CA ALA A 279 -7.65 -14.19 -5.43
C ALA A 279 -7.16 -13.42 -6.66
N GLY A 280 -6.81 -12.14 -6.50
CA GLY A 280 -6.28 -11.32 -7.56
C GLY A 280 -4.92 -11.81 -8.05
N LEU A 281 -3.99 -12.17 -7.16
CA LEU A 281 -2.69 -12.72 -7.55
C LEU A 281 -2.78 -14.12 -8.20
N LEU A 282 -3.69 -14.98 -7.72
CA LEU A 282 -4.00 -16.26 -8.37
C LEU A 282 -4.54 -16.04 -9.78
N GLY A 283 -5.48 -15.10 -9.94
CA GLY A 283 -6.05 -14.74 -11.23
C GLY A 283 -5.02 -14.15 -12.20
N LEU A 284 -4.12 -13.31 -11.69
CA LEU A 284 -3.02 -12.70 -12.45
C LEU A 284 -2.07 -13.77 -12.96
N GLY A 285 -1.66 -14.69 -12.08
CA GLY A 285 -0.81 -15.81 -12.46
C GLY A 285 -1.49 -16.75 -13.46
N ALA A 286 -2.78 -17.03 -13.30
CA ALA A 286 -3.57 -17.81 -14.26
C ALA A 286 -3.65 -17.15 -15.64
N THR A 287 -3.80 -15.83 -15.71
CA THR A 287 -3.73 -15.10 -16.99
C THR A 287 -2.38 -15.29 -17.67
N GLY A 288 -1.27 -15.22 -16.92
CA GLY A 288 0.07 -15.51 -17.43
C GLY A 288 0.26 -16.95 -17.95
N LEU A 289 -0.63 -17.87 -17.55
CA LEU A 289 -0.67 -19.26 -18.01
C LEU A 289 -1.74 -19.54 -19.08
N GLY A 290 -2.39 -18.50 -19.62
CA GLY A 290 -3.35 -18.62 -20.72
C GLY A 290 -4.81 -18.77 -20.30
N ALA A 291 -5.19 -18.33 -19.09
CA ALA A 291 -6.60 -18.21 -18.72
C ALA A 291 -7.36 -17.25 -19.67
N PRO A 292 -8.67 -17.46 -19.91
CA PRO A 292 -9.41 -16.75 -20.95
C PRO A 292 -9.81 -15.30 -20.59
N TRP A 293 -9.36 -14.78 -19.44
CA TRP A 293 -9.65 -13.43 -18.97
C TRP A 293 -8.39 -12.54 -18.96
N GLY A 294 -8.59 -11.23 -19.11
CA GLY A 294 -7.51 -10.25 -19.07
C GLY A 294 -6.99 -9.95 -17.66
N GLU A 295 -5.80 -9.36 -17.56
CA GLU A 295 -5.10 -9.04 -16.30
C GLU A 295 -5.80 -7.96 -15.47
N ALA A 296 -6.60 -7.10 -16.09
CA ALA A 296 -7.23 -5.96 -15.41
C ALA A 296 -8.11 -6.41 -14.25
N GLY A 297 -8.97 -7.40 -14.43
CA GLY A 297 -9.85 -7.91 -13.37
C GLY A 297 -9.06 -8.41 -12.15
N PRO A 298 -8.11 -9.35 -12.33
CA PRO A 298 -7.23 -9.79 -11.26
C PRO A 298 -6.45 -8.67 -10.56
N LEU A 299 -5.95 -7.67 -11.30
CA LEU A 299 -5.25 -6.52 -10.73
C LEU A 299 -6.15 -5.57 -9.92
N HIS A 300 -7.44 -5.43 -10.25
CA HIS A 300 -8.39 -4.64 -9.46
C HIS A 300 -8.90 -5.40 -8.24
N LEU A 301 -8.89 -6.73 -8.31
CA LEU A 301 -9.27 -7.59 -7.20
C LEU A 301 -8.18 -7.63 -6.12
N ALA A 302 -6.91 -7.58 -6.52
CA ALA A 302 -5.76 -7.62 -5.63
C ALA A 302 -5.56 -6.27 -4.92
#